data_AF-A0A933C1L4-F1
#
_entry.id   AF-A0A933C1L4-F1
#
_cell.length_a   1.000
_cell.length_b   1.000
_cell.length_c   1.000
_cell.angle_alpha   90.00
_cell.angle_beta   90.00
_cell.angle_gamma   90.00
#
_symmetry.space_group_name_H-M   'P 1'
#
loop_
_entity.id
_entity.type
_entity.pdbx_description
1 polymer ?
#
loop_
_entity_poly.entity_id
_entity_poly.type
_entity_poly.pdbx_seq_one_letter_code
_entity_poly.pdbx_strand_id
1 'polypeptide(L)'
;MKSFRVKLNPAELAELNQRFPPSRGSSDIGKRAVEIVKCHFRRHHPRCRFVDPPRGADLAVVLETDGTKLFEVKGTAGAGIAWQQLKVSSQVSYDLLTGGSACVLRVTDVYGGEPVVYELRCGEDFRLEPEPRWRFTPIRGA
;
A
#
# COMPACT_ATOMS: atom_id res chain seq x y z
N MET A 1 -1.72 -7.08 -13.37
CA MET A 1 -1.21 -6.23 -12.25
C MET A 1 -0.32 -5.07 -12.73
N LYS A 2 -0.51 -3.83 -12.22
CA LYS A 2 0.40 -2.69 -12.48
C LYS A 2 1.45 -2.55 -11.37
N SER A 3 2.67 -2.12 -11.71
CA SER A 3 3.71 -1.82 -10.71
C SER A 3 4.60 -0.65 -11.12
N PHE A 4 5.21 -0.02 -10.12
CA PHE A 4 6.18 1.07 -10.31
C PHE A 4 7.25 1.05 -9.21
N ARG A 5 8.41 1.65 -9.50
CA ARG A 5 9.50 1.80 -8.52
C ARG A 5 9.45 3.18 -7.89
N VAL A 6 9.70 3.26 -6.59
CA VAL A 6 9.87 4.52 -5.88
C VAL A 6 11.34 4.71 -5.55
N LYS A 7 12.03 5.48 -6.38
CA LYS A 7 13.45 5.81 -6.14
C LYS A 7 13.55 6.83 -5.00
N LEU A 8 13.93 6.39 -3.80
CA LEU A 8 14.12 7.27 -2.65
C LEU A 8 15.45 8.02 -2.80
N ASN A 9 15.42 9.33 -2.60
CA ASN A 9 16.66 10.09 -2.52
C ASN A 9 17.35 9.81 -1.16
N PRO A 10 18.66 10.12 -1.01
CA PRO A 10 19.38 9.82 0.22
C PRO A 10 18.77 10.44 1.48
N ALA A 11 18.20 11.64 1.39
CA ALA A 11 17.58 12.31 2.53
C ALA A 11 16.26 11.64 2.95
N GLU A 12 15.40 11.29 2.00
CA GLU A 12 14.15 10.56 2.28
C GLU A 12 14.43 9.17 2.86
N LEU A 13 15.42 8.46 2.31
CA LEU A 13 15.82 7.16 2.82
C LEU A 13 16.36 7.27 4.25
N ALA A 14 17.19 8.28 4.53
CA ALA A 14 17.71 8.54 5.87
C ALA A 14 16.59 8.88 6.86
N GLU A 15 15.65 9.74 6.48
CA GLU A 15 14.49 10.11 7.31
C GLU A 15 13.63 8.87 7.62
N LEU A 16 13.32 8.06 6.61
CA LEU A 16 12.57 6.82 6.79
C LEU A 16 13.29 5.84 7.70
N ASN A 17 14.61 5.70 7.57
CA ASN A 17 15.43 4.83 8.44
C ASN A 17 15.47 5.31 9.89
N GLN A 18 15.44 6.62 10.12
CA GLN A 18 15.37 7.20 11.45
C GLN A 18 13.99 6.99 12.10
N ARG A 19 12.91 7.25 11.34
CA ARG A 19 11.53 7.18 11.86
C ARG A 19 11.01 5.76 11.99
N PHE A 20 11.40 4.89 11.06
CA PHE A 20 10.95 3.50 10.94
C PHE A 20 12.15 2.61 10.63
N PRO A 21 13.03 2.36 11.63
CA PRO A 21 14.21 1.52 11.44
C PRO A 21 13.81 0.09 11.05
N PRO A 22 14.72 -0.69 10.42
CA PRO A 22 14.48 -2.09 10.11
C PRO A 22 13.95 -2.87 11.31
N SER A 23 12.70 -3.30 11.23
CA SER A 23 12.02 -4.06 12.28
C SER A 23 11.25 -5.24 11.67
N ARG A 24 10.99 -6.25 12.52
CA ARG A 24 10.10 -7.38 12.19
C ARG A 24 8.62 -7.07 12.50
N GLY A 25 8.34 -5.89 13.07
CA GLY A 25 7.00 -5.48 13.45
C GLY A 25 6.17 -5.07 12.24
N SER A 26 5.00 -5.69 12.07
CA SER A 26 4.08 -5.38 10.97
C SER A 26 3.57 -3.93 11.02
N SER A 27 3.46 -3.35 12.21
CA SER A 27 3.04 -1.96 12.42
C SER A 27 4.02 -0.96 11.82
N ASP A 28 5.32 -1.09 12.09
CA ASP A 28 6.34 -0.17 11.58
C ASP A 28 6.54 -0.33 10.08
N ILE A 29 6.55 -1.58 9.60
CA ILE A 29 6.59 -1.88 8.16
C ILE A 29 5.41 -1.21 7.43
N GLY A 30 4.21 -1.28 8.01
CA GLY A 30 3.01 -0.65 7.46
C GLY A 30 3.14 0.87 7.40
N LYS A 31 3.51 1.52 8.51
CA LYS A 31 3.70 2.97 8.57
C LYS A 31 4.77 3.46 7.59
N ARG A 32 5.88 2.72 7.48
CA ARG A 32 6.94 3.02 6.52
C ARG A 32 6.46 2.91 5.07
N ALA A 33 5.70 1.86 4.75
CA ALA A 33 5.12 1.68 3.41
C ALA A 33 4.18 2.84 3.02
N VAL A 34 3.37 3.34 3.97
CA VAL A 34 2.52 4.52 3.74
C VAL A 34 3.35 5.75 3.39
N GLU A 35 4.45 6.01 4.11
CA GLU A 35 5.32 7.17 3.81
C GLU A 35 6.04 7.03 2.47
N ILE A 36 6.48 5.82 2.09
CA ILE A 36 7.05 5.57 0.74
C ILE A 36 6.05 5.91 -0.36
N VAL A 37 4.79 5.50 -0.20
CA VAL A 37 3.71 5.82 -1.15
C VAL A 37 3.46 7.34 -1.18
N LYS A 38 3.45 8.01 -0.03
CA LYS A 38 3.33 9.48 0.02
C LYS A 38 4.47 10.19 -0.71
N CYS A 39 5.72 9.73 -0.58
CA CYS A 39 6.85 10.26 -1.34
C CYS A 39 6.59 10.18 -2.86
N HIS A 40 6.10 9.05 -3.35
CA HIS A 40 5.72 8.91 -4.76
C HIS A 40 4.65 9.93 -5.18
N PHE A 41 3.53 9.99 -4.45
CA PHE A 41 2.44 10.93 -4.80
C PHE A 41 2.90 12.38 -4.79
N ARG A 42 3.67 12.82 -3.79
CA ARG A 42 4.17 14.22 -3.74
C ARG A 42 5.04 14.59 -4.93
N ARG A 43 5.83 13.65 -5.47
CA ARG A 43 6.71 13.92 -6.61
C ARG A 43 5.97 13.98 -7.94
N HIS A 44 5.02 13.06 -8.15
CA HIS A 44 4.29 12.97 -9.42
C HIS A 44 3.05 13.87 -9.45
N HIS A 45 2.51 14.22 -8.28
CA HIS A 45 1.37 15.09 -8.11
C HIS A 45 1.69 16.15 -7.05
N PRO A 46 2.48 17.18 -7.38
CA PRO A 46 2.93 18.19 -6.40
C PRO A 46 1.81 18.91 -5.66
N ARG A 47 0.60 18.92 -6.23
CA ARG A 47 -0.61 19.54 -5.65
C ARG A 47 -1.53 18.53 -4.96
N CYS A 48 -1.11 17.26 -4.82
CA CYS A 48 -1.89 16.28 -4.07
C CYS A 48 -2.00 16.69 -2.60
N ARG A 49 -3.13 16.35 -1.98
CA ARG A 49 -3.33 16.53 -0.54
C ARG A 49 -3.62 15.18 0.10
N PHE A 50 -3.00 14.92 1.24
CA PHE A 50 -3.33 13.78 2.07
C PHE A 50 -4.36 14.23 3.10
N VAL A 51 -5.49 13.54 3.13
CA VAL A 51 -6.58 13.81 4.08
C VAL A 51 -6.76 12.59 4.97
N ASP A 52 -7.49 12.75 6.08
CA ASP A 52 -7.80 11.64 6.95
C ASP A 52 -8.57 10.57 6.17
N PRO A 53 -8.05 9.32 6.10
CA PRO A 53 -8.76 8.28 5.40
C PRO A 53 -10.04 7.91 6.14
N PRO A 54 -11.11 7.54 5.43
CA PRO A 54 -12.26 6.93 6.06
C PRO A 54 -11.83 5.62 6.75
N ARG A 55 -12.64 5.17 7.71
CA ARG A 55 -12.41 3.89 8.38
C ARG A 55 -12.23 2.79 7.33
N GLY A 56 -11.21 1.95 7.52
CA GLY A 56 -10.92 0.81 6.65
C GLY A 56 -9.96 1.08 5.51
N ALA A 57 -9.51 2.32 5.31
CA ALA A 57 -8.40 2.65 4.40
C ALA A 57 -7.18 3.16 5.19
N ASP A 58 -5.98 2.90 4.68
CA ASP A 58 -4.71 3.35 5.27
C ASP A 58 -4.29 4.74 4.75
N LEU A 59 -4.72 5.10 3.53
CA LEU A 59 -4.36 6.36 2.88
C LEU A 59 -5.49 6.90 2.02
N ALA A 60 -5.76 8.21 2.14
CA ALA A 60 -6.62 8.96 1.23
C ALA A 60 -5.83 10.09 0.57
N VAL A 61 -5.83 10.13 -0.76
CA VAL A 61 -5.10 11.11 -1.56
C VAL A 61 -6.09 11.87 -2.44
N VAL A 62 -6.14 13.19 -2.29
CA VAL A 62 -6.90 14.07 -3.18
C VAL A 62 -5.98 14.50 -4.32
N LEU A 63 -6.31 14.08 -5.54
CA LEU A 63 -5.64 14.45 -6.77
C LEU A 63 -6.47 15.52 -7.50
N GLU A 64 -5.82 16.48 -8.16
CA GLU A 64 -6.52 17.58 -8.83
C GLU A 64 -7.46 17.10 -9.95
N THR A 65 -7.08 16.04 -10.66
CA THR A 65 -7.81 15.54 -11.83
C THR A 65 -8.77 14.40 -11.51
N ASP A 66 -8.46 13.59 -10.48
CA ASP A 66 -9.10 12.29 -10.29
C ASP A 66 -9.91 12.19 -8.98
N GLY A 67 -10.07 13.31 -8.28
CA GLY A 67 -10.75 13.38 -7.00
C GLY A 67 -10.00 12.64 -5.89
N THR A 68 -10.74 12.11 -4.92
CA THR A 68 -10.18 11.36 -3.80
C THR A 68 -9.96 9.89 -4.17
N LYS A 69 -8.74 9.41 -4.00
CA LYS A 69 -8.37 7.99 -4.11
C LYS A 69 -8.12 7.40 -2.74
N LEU A 70 -8.65 6.20 -2.51
CA LEU A 70 -8.50 5.46 -1.26
C LEU A 70 -7.60 4.24 -1.49
N PHE A 71 -6.71 3.99 -0.54
CA PHE A 71 -5.77 2.88 -0.61
C PHE A 71 -5.68 2.13 0.72
N GLU A 72 -5.62 0.81 0.61
CA GLU A 72 -5.08 -0.06 1.66
C GLU A 72 -3.58 -0.26 1.36
N VAL A 73 -2.69 0.01 2.30
CA VAL A 73 -1.24 -0.02 2.08
C VAL A 73 -0.60 -1.15 2.86
N LYS A 74 0.01 -2.10 2.16
CA LYS A 74 0.62 -3.29 2.77
C LYS A 74 2.12 -3.34 2.48
N GLY A 75 2.96 -3.15 3.49
CA GLY A 75 4.42 -3.25 3.37
C GLY A 75 4.99 -4.65 3.61
N THR A 76 6.12 -4.97 2.98
CA THR A 76 6.98 -6.11 3.34
C THR A 76 8.45 -5.81 3.11
N ALA A 77 9.31 -6.38 3.94
CA ALA A 77 10.76 -6.35 3.75
C ALA A 77 11.21 -7.24 2.59
N GLY A 78 10.41 -8.23 2.19
CA GLY A 78 10.73 -9.10 1.07
C GLY A 78 10.62 -8.39 -0.28
N ALA A 79 11.34 -8.89 -1.28
CA ALA A 79 11.32 -8.34 -2.65
C ALA A 79 10.05 -8.68 -3.45
N GLY A 80 9.26 -9.66 -3.00
CA GLY A 80 8.05 -10.11 -3.66
C GLY A 80 6.77 -9.75 -2.89
N ILE A 81 5.62 -9.88 -3.56
CA ILE A 81 4.30 -9.56 -2.97
C ILE A 81 4.03 -10.35 -1.70
N ALA A 82 4.49 -11.61 -1.62
CA ALA A 82 4.26 -12.49 -0.48
C ALA A 82 2.78 -12.57 -0.08
N TRP A 83 1.92 -13.02 -1.01
CA TRP A 83 0.46 -13.11 -0.89
C TRP A 83 -0.03 -13.70 0.43
N GLN A 84 0.66 -14.73 0.93
CA GLN A 84 0.36 -15.41 2.19
C GLN A 84 0.44 -14.50 3.43
N GLN A 85 1.16 -13.37 3.33
CA GLN A 85 1.29 -12.37 4.40
C GLN A 85 0.19 -11.30 4.34
N LEU A 86 -0.55 -11.22 3.24
CA LEU A 86 -1.59 -10.22 3.04
C LEU A 86 -2.88 -10.66 3.74
N LYS A 87 -3.39 -9.81 4.63
CA LYS A 87 -4.64 -9.98 5.36
C LYS A 87 -5.30 -8.63 5.54
N VAL A 88 -6.63 -8.60 5.51
CA VAL A 88 -7.44 -7.50 6.05
C VAL A 88 -8.30 -8.05 7.18
N SER A 89 -8.48 -7.28 8.25
CA SER A 89 -9.13 -7.74 9.47
C SER A 89 -10.43 -7.01 9.79
N SER A 90 -10.77 -5.96 9.05
CA SER A 90 -11.99 -5.19 9.28
C SER A 90 -12.98 -5.40 8.15
N GLN A 91 -14.25 -5.55 8.49
CA GLN A 91 -15.35 -5.63 7.51
C GLN A 91 -15.35 -4.40 6.60
N VAL A 92 -15.06 -3.22 7.15
CA VAL A 92 -15.02 -1.97 6.38
C VAL A 92 -13.93 -1.99 5.31
N SER A 93 -12.74 -2.50 5.63
CA SER A 93 -11.67 -2.69 4.63
C SER A 93 -12.09 -3.70 3.55
N TYR A 94 -12.73 -4.80 3.95
CA TYR A 94 -13.27 -5.77 3.00
C TYR A 94 -14.28 -5.13 2.04
N ASP A 95 -15.24 -4.35 2.57
CA ASP A 95 -16.28 -3.70 1.78
C ASP A 95 -15.68 -2.68 0.80
N LEU A 96 -14.70 -1.87 1.24
CA LEU A 96 -14.02 -0.89 0.38
C LEU A 96 -13.27 -1.55 -0.78
N LEU A 97 -12.59 -2.68 -0.52
CA LEU A 97 -11.82 -3.39 -1.53
C LEU A 97 -12.74 -4.14 -2.51
N THR A 98 -13.74 -4.85 -2.01
CA THR A 98 -14.66 -5.65 -2.85
C THR A 98 -15.64 -4.78 -3.62
N GLY A 99 -16.02 -3.62 -3.10
CA GLY A 99 -16.84 -2.63 -3.79
C GLY A 99 -16.10 -1.78 -4.83
N GLY A 100 -14.77 -1.94 -4.96
CA GLY A 100 -13.95 -1.19 -5.93
C GLY A 100 -13.63 0.26 -5.54
N SER A 101 -14.04 0.69 -4.34
CA SER A 101 -13.79 2.04 -3.82
C SER A 101 -12.34 2.27 -3.40
N ALA A 102 -11.61 1.21 -3.09
CA ALA A 102 -10.19 1.23 -2.77
C ALA A 102 -9.43 0.13 -3.52
N CYS A 103 -8.13 0.35 -3.75
CA CYS A 103 -7.21 -0.70 -4.20
C CYS A 103 -6.08 -0.90 -3.18
N VAL A 104 -5.34 -2.00 -3.31
CA VAL A 104 -4.19 -2.28 -2.43
C VAL A 104 -2.91 -1.79 -3.07
N LEU A 105 -2.13 -1.03 -2.33
CA LEU A 105 -0.75 -0.70 -2.66
C LEU A 105 0.18 -1.61 -1.86
N ARG A 106 0.69 -2.65 -2.52
CA ARG A 106 1.67 -3.57 -1.93
C ARG A 106 3.08 -3.04 -2.16
N VAL A 107 3.72 -2.58 -1.10
CA VAL A 107 5.10 -2.09 -1.13
C VAL A 107 6.06 -3.22 -0.74
N THR A 108 6.98 -3.57 -1.62
CA THR A 108 8.02 -4.59 -1.40
C THR A 108 9.38 -3.94 -1.25
N ASP A 109 10.29 -4.63 -0.57
CA ASP A 109 11.63 -4.11 -0.24
C ASP A 109 11.57 -2.74 0.45
N VAL A 110 10.71 -2.60 1.46
CA VAL A 110 10.45 -1.31 2.12
C VAL A 110 11.69 -0.65 2.72
N TYR A 111 12.77 -1.40 2.98
CA TYR A 111 14.02 -0.90 3.53
C TYR A 111 15.08 -0.61 2.46
N GLY A 112 14.83 -0.99 1.20
CA GLY A 112 15.68 -0.67 0.06
C GLY A 112 15.57 0.79 -0.37
N GLY A 113 16.52 1.24 -1.20
CA GLY A 113 16.50 2.57 -1.81
C GLY A 113 15.52 2.70 -2.98
N GLU A 114 15.09 1.58 -3.55
CA GLU A 114 14.15 1.53 -4.69
C GLU A 114 13.03 0.49 -4.49
N PRO A 115 12.18 0.65 -3.45
CA PRO A 115 11.03 -0.23 -3.24
C PRO A 115 10.13 -0.28 -4.47
N VAL A 116 9.53 -1.45 -4.71
CA VAL A 116 8.53 -1.67 -5.75
C VAL A 116 7.14 -1.58 -5.13
N VAL A 117 6.25 -0.84 -5.77
CA VAL A 117 4.84 -0.74 -5.40
C VAL A 117 4.01 -1.44 -6.46
N TYR A 118 3.19 -2.39 -6.03
CA TYR A 118 2.20 -3.07 -6.87
C TYR A 118 0.82 -2.51 -6.53
N GLU A 119 0.08 -2.10 -7.56
CA GLU A 119 -1.32 -1.71 -7.44
C GLU A 119 -2.18 -2.95 -7.74
N LEU A 120 -2.91 -3.41 -6.73
CA LEU A 120 -3.70 -4.63 -6.78
C LEU A 120 -5.18 -4.31 -6.63
N ARG A 121 -6.01 -4.81 -7.54
CA ARG A 121 -7.47 -4.62 -7.55
C ARG A 121 -8.19 -5.92 -7.22
N CYS A 122 -9.16 -5.85 -6.31
CA CYS A 122 -9.98 -7.00 -5.97
C CYS A 122 -10.89 -7.36 -7.15
N GLY A 123 -11.00 -8.64 -7.48
CA GLY A 123 -11.71 -9.15 -8.66
C GLY A 123 -10.85 -9.20 -9.93
N GLU A 124 -9.73 -8.46 -9.98
CA GLU A 124 -8.79 -8.45 -11.11
C GLU A 124 -7.50 -9.20 -10.76
N ASP A 125 -6.77 -8.74 -9.74
CA ASP A 125 -5.47 -9.31 -9.36
C ASP A 125 -5.59 -10.33 -8.21
N PHE A 126 -6.61 -10.18 -7.35
CA PHE A 126 -6.84 -11.06 -6.20
C PHE A 126 -8.32 -11.17 -5.83
N ARG A 127 -8.65 -12.17 -5.03
CA ARG A 127 -9.93 -12.29 -4.31
C ARG A 127 -9.68 -12.32 -2.81
N LEU A 128 -10.69 -11.91 -2.05
CA LEU A 128 -10.71 -12.06 -0.59
C LEU A 128 -11.54 -13.28 -0.22
N GLU A 129 -10.92 -14.20 0.52
CA GLU A 129 -11.60 -15.38 1.04
C GLU A 129 -11.85 -15.24 2.54
N PRO A 130 -13.01 -15.73 3.03
CA PRO A 130 -13.37 -15.65 4.43
C PRO A 130 -12.45 -16.52 5.30
N GLU A 131 -11.88 -15.88 6.32
CA GLU A 131 -11.08 -16.43 7.41
C GLU A 131 -11.29 -15.47 8.60
N PRO A 132 -10.83 -15.76 9.84
CA PRO A 132 -10.90 -14.78 10.94
C PRO A 132 -10.32 -13.40 10.58
N ARG A 133 -9.41 -13.38 9.60
CA ARG A 133 -9.03 -12.21 8.82
C ARG A 133 -9.01 -12.61 7.35
N TRP A 134 -9.72 -11.89 6.48
CA TRP A 134 -9.82 -12.23 5.06
C TRP A 134 -8.45 -12.38 4.41
N ARG A 135 -8.26 -13.50 3.71
CA ARG A 135 -7.02 -13.85 3.02
C ARG A 135 -7.08 -13.37 1.58
N PHE A 136 -5.95 -12.85 1.10
CA PHE A 136 -5.75 -12.57 -0.32
C PHE A 136 -5.40 -13.86 -1.06
N THR A 137 -6.20 -14.23 -2.05
CA THR A 137 -5.89 -15.30 -3.00
C THR A 137 -5.65 -14.69 -4.38
N PRO A 138 -4.45 -14.84 -4.98
CA PRO A 138 -4.18 -14.29 -6.31
C PRO A 138 -5.05 -14.95 -7.36
N ILE A 139 -5.56 -14.16 -8.31
CA ILE A 139 -6.25 -14.69 -9.49
C ILE A 139 -5.18 -15.09 -10.51
N ARG A 140 -5.15 -16.37 -10.91
CA ARG A 140 -4.16 -16.86 -11.89
C ARG A 140 -4.45 -16.26 -13.27
N GLY A 141 -3.44 -15.65 -13.88
CA GLY A 141 -3.51 -15.07 -15.24
C GLY A 141 -3.36 -13.55 -15.33
N ALA A 142 -3.12 -12.85 -14.21
CA ALA A 142 -2.90 -11.40 -14.13
C ALA A 142 -1.42 -10.98 -14.02
#